data_AF-A0A9D9J2X2-F1
#
_entry.id   AF-A0A9D9J2X2-F1
#
_cell.length_a   1.000
_cell.length_b   1.000
_cell.length_c   1.000
_cell.angle_alpha   90.00
_cell.angle_beta   90.00
_cell.angle_gamma   90.00
#
_symmetry.space_group_name_H-M   'P 1'
#
loop_
_entity.id
_entity.type
_entity.pdbx_description
1 polymer ?
#
loop_
_entity_poly.entity_id
_entity_poly.type
_entity_poly.pdbx_seq_one_letter_code
_entity_poly.pdbx_strand_id
1 'polypeptide(L)'
;MGKALLLEALRICHYPNFNGDTGSDRTEITVIDPEIDRLKTVFLAQYPYLSQIKDISINFISGSTEDENIRRMISTCASEPSELTTIAICISDPDTSLATGLSLPDEVYCQEDSDDPDVQVLIRQEIMDSTGFAAILDNEGTRYRNVRSFGMLSEGISHRLLDDTMAMLANATYAISGFFGGLTDSGKRDGLLAMAADFWYQNSEDLRFSNRYQTEMYGIYARYEHCGTKALSRMEHLRWIAERSVIGYRYAEKKSRVYKTHNLLIPFNRLPEKEMIKDTLVIDMRIKILDLCKKINLTDLM
;
A
#
# COMPACT_ATOMS: atom_id res chain seq x y z
N MET A 1 -11.49 -8.61 8.81
CA MET A 1 -10.28 -8.43 7.97
C MET A 1 -10.47 -7.39 6.87
N GLY A 2 -11.59 -7.40 6.13
CA GLY A 2 -11.79 -6.50 4.96
C GLY A 2 -11.58 -5.01 5.24
N LYS A 3 -12.02 -4.50 6.40
CA LYS A 3 -11.73 -3.12 6.82
C LYS A 3 -10.23 -2.80 6.87
N ALA A 4 -9.41 -3.69 7.41
CA ALA A 4 -7.97 -3.48 7.52
C ALA A 4 -7.32 -3.46 6.13
N LEU A 5 -7.72 -4.40 5.26
CA LEU A 5 -7.24 -4.45 3.88
C LEU A 5 -7.60 -3.18 3.10
N LEU A 6 -8.84 -2.68 3.24
CA LEU A 6 -9.25 -1.41 2.64
C LEU A 6 -8.37 -0.25 3.12
N LEU A 7 -8.02 -0.20 4.41
CA LEU A 7 -7.17 0.85 4.95
C LEU A 7 -5.73 0.77 4.44
N GLU A 8 -5.17 -0.43 4.26
CA GLU A 8 -3.86 -0.59 3.64
C GLU A 8 -3.90 -0.23 2.15
N ALA A 9 -4.92 -0.67 1.41
CA ALA A 9 -5.11 -0.30 0.01
C ALA A 9 -5.18 1.23 -0.17
N LEU A 10 -5.90 1.92 0.72
CA LEU A 10 -5.95 3.39 0.71
C LEU A 10 -4.60 4.06 0.93
N ARG A 11 -3.59 3.38 1.49
CA ARG A 11 -2.26 3.95 1.78
C ARG A 11 -1.24 3.67 0.68
N ILE A 12 -1.44 2.63 -0.14
CA ILE A 12 -0.41 2.14 -1.07
C ILE A 12 -0.90 2.03 -2.53
N CYS A 13 -2.20 1.99 -2.79
CA CYS A 13 -2.73 1.84 -4.14
C CYS A 13 -2.82 3.20 -4.86
N HIS A 14 -1.66 3.83 -5.07
CA HIS A 14 -1.51 5.10 -5.78
C HIS A 14 -0.69 4.88 -7.06
N TYR A 15 -1.21 5.31 -8.21
CA TYR A 15 -0.67 4.96 -9.53
C TYR A 15 -0.36 6.19 -10.40
N PRO A 16 0.59 6.07 -11.35
CA PRO A 16 1.07 7.22 -12.12
C PRO A 16 0.06 7.72 -13.15
N ASN A 17 -0.90 6.90 -13.58
CA ASN A 17 -1.89 7.24 -14.61
C ASN A 17 -2.97 8.21 -14.11
N PHE A 18 -3.18 8.34 -12.80
CA PHE A 18 -4.19 9.26 -12.26
C PHE A 18 -4.01 10.70 -12.77
N ASN A 19 -5.08 11.27 -13.33
CA ASN A 19 -5.11 12.64 -13.80
C ASN A 19 -5.80 13.55 -12.79
N GLY A 20 -5.02 14.37 -12.08
CA GLY A 20 -5.52 15.29 -11.06
C GLY A 20 -6.38 16.45 -11.59
N ASP A 21 -6.34 16.74 -12.89
CA ASP A 21 -7.11 17.84 -13.51
C ASP A 21 -8.50 17.37 -13.96
N THR A 22 -8.58 16.19 -14.59
CA THR A 22 -9.86 15.58 -15.02
C THR A 22 -10.50 14.72 -13.93
N GLY A 23 -9.70 14.21 -12.99
CA GLY A 23 -10.10 13.22 -12.01
C GLY A 23 -10.31 11.82 -12.60
N SER A 24 -9.80 11.55 -13.81
CA SER A 24 -9.85 10.23 -14.48
C SER A 24 -8.78 9.29 -13.95
N ASP A 25 -8.93 7.99 -14.28
CA ASP A 25 -7.94 6.95 -14.02
C ASP A 25 -7.66 6.77 -12.52
N ARG A 26 -8.74 6.78 -11.73
CA ARG A 26 -8.70 6.51 -10.29
C ARG A 26 -8.56 5.01 -10.06
N THR A 27 -7.93 4.67 -8.94
CA THR A 27 -8.07 3.33 -8.38
C THR A 27 -9.49 3.16 -7.85
N GLU A 28 -10.22 2.21 -8.43
CA GLU A 28 -11.56 1.85 -7.96
C GLU A 28 -11.46 0.71 -6.94
N ILE A 29 -12.00 0.91 -5.75
CA ILE A 29 -12.08 -0.12 -4.71
C ILE A 29 -13.55 -0.39 -4.42
N THR A 30 -14.01 -1.60 -4.70
CA THR A 30 -15.39 -2.01 -4.43
C THR A 30 -15.42 -2.96 -3.23
N VAL A 31 -16.17 -2.58 -2.20
CA VAL A 31 -16.39 -3.38 -1.00
C VAL A 31 -17.78 -3.99 -1.06
N ILE A 32 -17.82 -5.32 -1.04
CA ILE A 32 -19.05 -6.11 -1.13
C ILE A 32 -19.24 -6.81 0.20
N ASP A 33 -20.36 -6.53 0.87
CA ASP A 33 -20.72 -7.18 2.14
C ASP A 33 -22.24 -7.10 2.34
N PRO A 34 -22.92 -8.19 2.76
CA PRO A 34 -24.35 -8.15 3.05
C PRO A 34 -24.75 -7.12 4.13
N GLU A 35 -23.83 -6.76 5.03
CA GLU A 35 -24.06 -5.76 6.08
C GLU A 35 -23.46 -4.39 5.75
N ILE A 36 -23.07 -4.14 4.49
CA ILE A 36 -22.25 -2.96 4.17
C ILE A 36 -22.93 -1.63 4.53
N ASP A 37 -24.25 -1.55 4.48
CA ASP A 37 -24.99 -0.32 4.81
C ASP A 37 -24.75 0.11 6.26
N ARG A 38 -24.70 -0.85 7.18
CA ARG A 38 -24.37 -0.61 8.59
C ARG A 38 -22.88 -0.31 8.78
N LEU A 39 -22.03 -1.13 8.16
CA LEU A 39 -20.58 -1.06 8.32
C LEU A 39 -20.00 0.24 7.74
N LYS A 40 -20.52 0.70 6.60
CA LYS A 40 -20.14 1.94 5.92
C LYS A 40 -20.33 3.15 6.82
N THR A 41 -21.45 3.26 7.52
CA THR A 41 -21.70 4.39 8.43
C THR A 41 -20.65 4.45 9.54
N VAL A 42 -20.33 3.31 10.15
CA VAL A 42 -19.30 3.23 11.20
C VAL A 42 -17.91 3.56 10.62
N PHE A 43 -17.59 3.02 9.45
CA PHE A 43 -16.31 3.24 8.78
C PHE A 43 -16.10 4.73 8.45
N LEU A 44 -17.07 5.38 7.82
CA LEU A 44 -16.97 6.79 7.46
C LEU A 44 -16.95 7.72 8.68
N ALA A 45 -17.59 7.33 9.79
CA ALA A 45 -17.49 8.07 11.05
C ALA A 45 -16.08 7.96 11.66
N GLN A 46 -15.42 6.81 11.53
CA GLN A 46 -14.05 6.58 12.01
C GLN A 46 -12.99 7.26 11.12
N TYR A 47 -13.26 7.40 9.82
CA TYR A 47 -12.37 8.00 8.84
C TYR A 47 -13.07 9.13 8.07
N PRO A 48 -13.38 10.27 8.72
CA PRO A 48 -14.25 11.31 8.15
C PRO A 48 -13.63 12.09 6.99
N TYR A 49 -12.32 11.99 6.78
CA TYR A 49 -11.57 12.79 5.79
C TYR A 49 -11.11 12.01 4.57
N LEU A 50 -11.64 10.80 4.34
CA LEU A 50 -11.30 10.00 3.16
C LEU A 50 -11.64 10.70 1.83
N SER A 51 -12.62 11.60 1.82
CA SER A 51 -12.99 12.39 0.63
C SER A 51 -11.87 13.32 0.12
N GLN A 52 -10.81 13.53 0.90
CA GLN A 52 -9.61 14.25 0.48
C GLN A 52 -8.71 13.42 -0.44
N ILE A 53 -8.83 12.09 -0.41
CA ILE A 53 -8.13 11.16 -1.31
C ILE A 53 -8.86 11.23 -2.66
N LYS A 54 -8.17 11.74 -3.69
CA LYS A 54 -8.82 12.07 -4.98
C LYS A 54 -8.57 11.05 -6.07
N ASP A 55 -7.49 10.31 -5.93
CA ASP A 55 -7.03 9.28 -6.86
C ASP A 55 -7.60 7.89 -6.56
N ILE A 56 -8.35 7.75 -5.46
CA ILE A 56 -9.04 6.52 -5.09
C ILE A 56 -10.55 6.79 -4.97
N SER A 57 -11.34 5.87 -5.50
CA SER A 57 -12.79 5.84 -5.40
C SER A 57 -13.20 4.59 -4.62
N ILE A 58 -14.15 4.73 -3.69
CA ILE A 58 -14.62 3.62 -2.86
C ILE A 58 -16.11 3.42 -3.10
N ASN A 59 -16.45 2.26 -3.65
CA ASN A 59 -17.81 1.83 -3.89
C ASN A 59 -18.23 0.79 -2.84
N PHE A 60 -19.45 0.89 -2.33
CA PHE A 60 -19.98 -0.02 -1.33
C PHE A 60 -21.24 -0.68 -1.89
N ILE A 61 -21.25 -2.02 -1.96
CA ILE A 61 -22.35 -2.80 -2.52
C ILE A 61 -22.86 -3.77 -1.46
N SER A 62 -24.15 -3.69 -1.15
CA SER A 62 -24.81 -4.66 -0.28
C SER A 62 -25.15 -5.90 -1.12
N GLY A 63 -24.51 -7.02 -0.83
CA GLY A 63 -24.71 -8.26 -1.57
C GLY A 63 -23.63 -9.28 -1.29
N SER A 64 -23.65 -10.36 -2.05
CA SER A 64 -22.68 -11.45 -1.96
C SER A 64 -22.18 -11.89 -3.32
N THR A 65 -21.14 -12.73 -3.33
CA THR A 65 -20.50 -13.23 -4.55
C THR A 65 -21.40 -14.13 -5.41
N GLU A 66 -22.53 -14.57 -4.87
CA GLU A 66 -23.53 -15.39 -5.54
C GLU A 66 -24.53 -14.52 -6.33
N ASP A 67 -24.61 -13.22 -6.06
CA ASP A 67 -25.51 -12.31 -6.75
C ASP A 67 -25.09 -12.12 -8.21
N GLU A 68 -26.01 -12.36 -9.13
CA GLU A 68 -25.78 -12.32 -10.58
C GLU A 68 -25.13 -11.01 -11.06
N ASN A 69 -25.55 -9.86 -10.51
CA ASN A 69 -24.98 -8.56 -10.88
C ASN A 69 -23.54 -8.40 -10.38
N ILE A 70 -23.23 -8.89 -9.18
CA ILE A 70 -21.87 -8.87 -8.62
C ILE A 70 -20.97 -9.81 -9.41
N ARG A 71 -21.45 -11.02 -9.75
CA ARG A 71 -20.71 -11.96 -10.60
C ARG A 71 -20.36 -11.36 -11.95
N ARG A 72 -21.32 -10.72 -12.62
CA ARG A 72 -21.08 -10.04 -13.90
C ARG A 72 -20.08 -8.89 -13.78
N MET A 73 -20.14 -8.12 -12.69
CA MET A 73 -19.16 -7.07 -12.41
C MET A 73 -17.76 -7.66 -12.27
N ILE A 74 -17.60 -8.73 -11.47
CA ILE A 74 -16.32 -9.43 -11.29
C ILE A 74 -15.77 -9.96 -12.61
N SER A 75 -16.60 -10.65 -13.43
CA SER A 75 -16.18 -11.13 -14.75
C SER A 75 -15.75 -9.98 -15.67
N THR A 76 -16.44 -8.83 -15.61
CA THR A 76 -16.12 -7.65 -16.42
C THR A 76 -14.74 -7.11 -16.06
N CYS A 77 -14.47 -6.88 -14.77
CA CYS A 77 -13.17 -6.40 -14.28
C CYS A 77 -12.04 -7.40 -14.58
N ALA A 78 -12.32 -8.71 -14.50
CA ALA A 78 -11.34 -9.75 -14.81
C ALA A 78 -11.01 -9.86 -16.30
N SER A 79 -11.91 -9.39 -17.18
CA SER A 79 -11.76 -9.49 -18.63
C SER A 79 -11.20 -8.22 -19.28
N GLU A 80 -11.01 -7.14 -18.52
CA GLU A 80 -10.56 -5.86 -19.04
C GLU A 80 -9.01 -5.78 -19.04
N PRO A 81 -8.34 -5.87 -20.20
CA PRO A 81 -6.88 -5.94 -20.26
C PRO A 81 -6.17 -4.66 -19.82
N SER A 82 -6.91 -3.55 -19.72
CA SER A 82 -6.37 -2.27 -19.25
C SER A 82 -6.44 -2.07 -17.73
N GLU A 83 -7.02 -3.03 -17.00
CA GLU A 83 -7.19 -2.97 -15.55
C GLU A 83 -6.31 -4.00 -14.83
N LEU A 84 -5.69 -3.58 -13.72
CA LEU A 84 -5.00 -4.49 -12.79
C LEU A 84 -5.98 -4.89 -11.68
N THR A 85 -6.64 -6.04 -11.85
CA THR A 85 -7.72 -6.46 -10.96
C THR A 85 -7.20 -7.26 -9.77
N THR A 86 -7.56 -6.86 -8.55
CA THR A 86 -7.29 -7.65 -7.34
C THR A 86 -8.59 -7.93 -6.60
N ILE A 87 -8.88 -9.21 -6.37
CA ILE A 87 -10.07 -9.68 -5.66
C ILE A 87 -9.62 -10.26 -4.33
N ALA A 88 -10.09 -9.69 -3.21
CA ALA A 88 -9.74 -10.17 -1.88
C ALA A 88 -10.96 -10.71 -1.12
N ILE A 89 -10.95 -12.01 -0.84
CA ILE A 89 -11.99 -12.68 -0.05
C ILE A 89 -11.61 -12.58 1.43
N CYS A 90 -12.41 -11.81 2.17
CA CYS A 90 -12.15 -11.45 3.57
C CYS A 90 -13.11 -12.10 4.56
N ILE A 91 -13.75 -13.21 4.17
CA ILE A 91 -14.73 -13.93 4.98
C ILE A 91 -14.05 -14.50 6.24
N SER A 92 -14.76 -14.48 7.36
CA SER A 92 -14.19 -14.88 8.65
C SER A 92 -13.95 -16.38 8.74
N ASP A 93 -14.94 -17.16 8.30
CA ASP A 93 -14.87 -18.62 8.23
C ASP A 93 -13.90 -19.09 7.12
N PRO A 94 -12.83 -19.84 7.43
CA PRO A 94 -11.81 -20.23 6.45
C PRO A 94 -12.33 -21.09 5.30
N ASP A 95 -13.23 -22.03 5.58
CA ASP A 95 -13.79 -22.93 4.58
C ASP A 95 -14.70 -22.18 3.60
N THR A 96 -15.57 -21.32 4.13
CA THR A 96 -16.42 -20.44 3.31
C THR A 96 -15.57 -19.46 2.50
N SER A 97 -14.53 -18.87 3.11
CA SER A 97 -13.59 -17.98 2.42
C SER A 97 -12.93 -18.67 1.22
N LEU A 98 -12.46 -19.91 1.41
CA LEU A 98 -11.87 -20.71 0.35
C LEU A 98 -12.90 -21.07 -0.73
N ALA A 99 -14.07 -21.59 -0.34
CA ALA A 99 -15.12 -21.98 -1.27
C ALA A 99 -15.59 -20.80 -2.13
N THR A 100 -15.80 -19.63 -1.52
CA THR A 100 -16.12 -18.39 -2.23
C THR A 100 -15.00 -17.99 -3.19
N GLY A 101 -13.75 -17.99 -2.73
CA GLY A 101 -12.61 -17.59 -3.55
C GLY A 101 -12.25 -18.53 -4.69
N LEU A 102 -12.72 -19.79 -4.66
CA LEU A 102 -12.58 -20.78 -5.74
C LEU A 102 -13.81 -20.88 -6.67
N SER A 103 -14.95 -20.31 -6.26
CA SER A 103 -16.22 -20.30 -7.02
C SER A 103 -16.48 -18.97 -7.74
N LEU A 104 -15.47 -18.10 -7.80
CA LEU A 104 -15.51 -16.90 -8.62
C LEU A 104 -15.69 -17.27 -10.11
N PRO A 105 -16.15 -16.34 -10.96
CA PRO A 105 -16.32 -16.60 -12.38
C PRO A 105 -15.04 -17.10 -13.06
N ASP A 106 -15.19 -17.91 -14.11
CA ASP A 106 -14.06 -18.56 -14.79
C ASP A 106 -13.06 -17.54 -15.36
N GLU A 107 -13.54 -16.37 -15.78
CA GLU A 107 -12.73 -15.27 -16.33
C GLU A 107 -11.65 -14.79 -15.34
N VAL A 108 -11.86 -14.95 -14.02
CA VAL A 108 -10.88 -14.61 -12.98
C VAL A 108 -9.63 -15.48 -13.04
N TYR A 109 -9.76 -16.72 -13.55
CA TYR A 109 -8.69 -17.72 -13.58
C TYR A 109 -8.16 -17.97 -15.00
N CYS A 110 -8.96 -17.66 -16.02
CA CYS A 110 -8.59 -17.78 -17.42
C CYS A 110 -7.63 -16.65 -17.80
N GLN A 111 -6.34 -16.87 -17.58
CA GLN A 111 -5.30 -15.93 -17.97
C GLN A 111 -4.39 -16.54 -19.01
N GLU A 112 -4.08 -15.79 -20.07
CA GLU A 112 -3.09 -16.16 -21.08
C GLU A 112 -1.70 -16.34 -20.44
N ASP A 113 -0.79 -17.08 -21.08
CA ASP A 113 0.55 -17.43 -20.58
C ASP A 113 1.50 -16.21 -20.41
N SER A 114 1.09 -15.20 -19.64
CA SER A 114 1.94 -14.13 -19.10
C SER A 114 2.54 -14.56 -17.76
N ASP A 115 3.77 -14.11 -17.52
CA ASP A 115 4.49 -14.31 -16.25
C ASP A 115 3.91 -13.46 -15.10
N ASP A 116 3.20 -12.37 -15.42
CA ASP A 116 2.53 -11.50 -14.44
C ASP A 116 1.01 -11.57 -14.67
N PRO A 117 0.23 -12.06 -13.69
CA PRO A 117 -1.22 -12.20 -13.86
C PRO A 117 -1.93 -10.85 -13.74
N ASP A 118 -2.74 -10.49 -14.74
CA ASP A 118 -3.55 -9.24 -14.71
C ASP A 118 -4.62 -9.25 -13.59
N VAL A 119 -4.93 -10.45 -13.06
CA VAL A 119 -5.93 -10.67 -12.02
C VAL A 119 -5.27 -11.41 -10.88
N GLN A 120 -5.32 -10.86 -9.68
CA GLN A 120 -4.86 -11.51 -8.45
C GLN A 120 -6.03 -11.83 -7.53
N VAL A 121 -6.06 -13.06 -6.99
CA VAL A 121 -7.07 -13.46 -5.98
C VAL A 121 -6.39 -13.69 -4.65
N LEU A 122 -6.83 -12.99 -3.61
CA LEU A 122 -6.35 -13.14 -2.23
C LEU A 122 -7.44 -13.78 -1.39
N ILE A 123 -7.17 -14.93 -0.77
CA ILE A 123 -8.13 -15.64 0.07
C ILE A 123 -7.66 -15.62 1.52
N ARG A 124 -8.50 -15.11 2.41
CA ARG A 124 -8.19 -15.12 3.83
C ARG A 124 -8.22 -16.56 4.37
N GLN A 125 -7.16 -16.95 5.07
CA GLN A 125 -7.02 -18.21 5.81
C GLN A 125 -6.42 -17.89 7.19
N GLU A 126 -6.98 -18.43 8.27
CA GLU A 126 -6.48 -18.14 9.64
C GLU A 126 -5.40 -19.14 10.12
N ILE A 127 -5.49 -20.40 9.68
CA ILE A 127 -4.61 -21.51 10.09
C ILE A 127 -4.02 -22.15 8.83
N MET A 128 -2.68 -22.25 8.76
CA MET A 128 -2.00 -23.01 7.70
C MET A 128 -1.68 -24.37 8.31
N ASP A 129 -2.58 -25.32 8.10
CA ASP A 129 -2.16 -26.70 8.27
C ASP A 129 -1.18 -26.98 7.12
N SER A 130 0.06 -27.33 7.44
CA SER A 130 1.15 -27.62 6.49
C SER A 130 0.88 -28.84 5.57
N THR A 131 -0.34 -29.37 5.63
CA THR A 131 -0.90 -30.46 4.81
C THR A 131 -2.17 -30.04 4.07
N GLY A 132 -2.57 -28.76 4.15
CA GLY A 132 -3.83 -28.23 3.64
C GLY A 132 -3.76 -27.73 2.19
N PHE A 133 -4.94 -27.45 1.62
CA PHE A 133 -5.14 -27.02 0.23
C PHE A 133 -4.37 -25.76 -0.18
N ALA A 134 -3.94 -24.90 0.76
CA ALA A 134 -3.08 -23.76 0.46
C ALA A 134 -1.77 -24.17 -0.24
N ALA A 135 -1.17 -25.31 0.16
CA ALA A 135 0.03 -25.84 -0.49
C ALA A 135 -0.23 -26.41 -1.91
N ILE A 136 -1.50 -26.73 -2.23
CA ILE A 136 -1.91 -27.22 -3.55
C ILE A 136 -2.11 -26.04 -4.52
N LEU A 137 -2.54 -24.88 -4.01
CA LEU A 137 -2.69 -23.65 -4.80
C LEU A 137 -1.34 -23.07 -5.25
N ASP A 138 -0.27 -23.31 -4.48
CA ASP A 138 1.09 -22.88 -4.82
C ASP A 138 1.77 -23.78 -5.87
N ASN A 139 1.10 -24.81 -6.37
CA ASN A 139 1.66 -25.69 -7.40
C ASN A 139 1.52 -25.05 -8.79
N GLU A 140 2.64 -24.84 -9.47
CA GLU A 140 2.69 -24.24 -10.80
C GLU A 140 1.94 -25.12 -11.83
N GLY A 141 1.05 -24.50 -12.62
CA GLY A 141 0.27 -25.19 -13.66
C GLY A 141 -1.17 -25.55 -13.30
N THR A 142 -1.68 -25.13 -12.14
CA THR A 142 -3.11 -25.29 -11.79
C THR A 142 -3.95 -24.11 -12.29
N ARG A 143 -5.26 -24.34 -12.45
CA ARG A 143 -6.28 -23.29 -12.71
C ARG A 143 -6.15 -22.09 -11.77
N TYR A 144 -5.62 -22.28 -10.57
CA TYR A 144 -5.61 -21.29 -9.50
C TYR A 144 -4.23 -20.62 -9.30
N ARG A 145 -3.39 -20.56 -10.35
CA ARG A 145 -2.01 -20.02 -10.28
C ARG A 145 -1.90 -18.60 -9.73
N ASN A 146 -2.95 -17.80 -9.88
CA ASN A 146 -3.05 -16.40 -9.43
C ASN A 146 -3.74 -16.25 -8.05
N VAL A 147 -4.09 -17.37 -7.40
CA VAL A 147 -4.69 -17.39 -6.07
C VAL A 147 -3.58 -17.46 -5.01
N ARG A 148 -3.63 -16.56 -4.03
CA ARG A 148 -2.72 -16.51 -2.88
C ARG A 148 -3.53 -16.49 -1.58
N SER A 149 -3.02 -17.14 -0.55
CA SER A 149 -3.62 -17.06 0.78
C SER A 149 -3.03 -15.89 1.59
N PHE A 150 -3.80 -15.35 2.54
CA PHE A 150 -3.31 -14.32 3.47
C PHE A 150 -4.04 -14.37 4.82
N GLY A 151 -3.49 -13.68 5.83
CA GLY A 151 -4.14 -13.51 7.14
C GLY A 151 -3.88 -14.61 8.15
N MET A 152 -2.84 -15.43 7.93
CA MET A 152 -2.42 -16.50 8.83
C MET A 152 -2.06 -15.93 10.21
N LEU A 153 -2.71 -16.43 11.27
CA LEU A 153 -2.42 -16.03 12.65
C LEU A 153 -1.44 -16.98 13.35
N SER A 154 -1.30 -18.20 12.82
CA SER A 154 -0.41 -19.23 13.34
C SER A 154 1.07 -18.94 13.04
N GLU A 155 1.34 -18.08 12.06
CA GLU A 155 2.69 -17.61 11.75
C GLU A 155 2.97 -16.35 12.56
N GLY A 156 4.09 -16.34 13.29
CA GLY A 156 4.57 -15.13 13.96
C GLY A 156 4.84 -14.01 12.95
N ILE A 157 4.99 -12.78 13.44
CA ILE A 157 5.34 -11.65 12.57
C ILE A 157 6.72 -11.90 11.96
N SER A 158 6.81 -11.91 10.62
CA SER A 158 8.10 -12.02 9.93
C SER A 158 9.07 -10.95 10.43
N HIS A 159 10.33 -11.33 10.70
CA HIS A 159 11.37 -10.38 11.10
C HIS A 159 11.47 -9.19 10.14
N ARG A 160 11.22 -9.43 8.84
CA ARG A 160 11.19 -8.39 7.81
C ARG A 160 10.13 -7.30 8.07
N LEU A 161 8.99 -7.64 8.66
CA LEU A 161 7.94 -6.67 9.03
C LEU A 161 8.31 -5.87 10.28
N LEU A 162 9.22 -6.38 11.11
CA LEU A 162 9.76 -5.69 12.28
C LEU A 162 11.02 -4.86 11.95
N ASP A 163 11.56 -5.03 10.74
CA ASP A 163 12.77 -4.33 10.30
C ASP A 163 12.47 -2.90 9.85
N ASP A 164 12.60 -1.98 10.81
CA ASP A 164 12.45 -0.55 10.59
C ASP A 164 13.68 0.11 9.92
N THR A 165 14.72 -0.64 9.55
CA THR A 165 16.00 -0.07 9.06
C THR A 165 15.78 0.87 7.88
N MET A 166 14.98 0.45 6.89
CA MET A 166 14.73 1.28 5.71
C MET A 166 13.97 2.56 6.06
N ALA A 167 12.96 2.47 6.93
CA ALA A 167 12.15 3.60 7.37
C ALA A 167 12.94 4.57 8.26
N MET A 168 13.83 4.05 9.11
CA MET A 168 14.80 4.81 9.90
C MET A 168 15.76 5.58 8.99
N LEU A 169 16.34 4.91 7.99
CA LEU A 169 17.23 5.57 7.03
C LEU A 169 16.51 6.64 6.22
N ALA A 170 15.28 6.36 5.78
CA ALA A 170 14.42 7.36 5.13
C ALA A 170 14.20 8.56 6.05
N ASN A 171 13.91 8.35 7.33
CA ASN A 171 13.76 9.45 8.29
C ASN A 171 15.05 10.29 8.41
N ALA A 172 16.20 9.61 8.52
CA ALA A 172 17.50 10.25 8.71
C ALA A 172 17.86 11.20 7.57
N THR A 173 17.41 10.93 6.34
CA THR A 173 17.62 11.84 5.21
C THR A 173 17.00 13.22 5.40
N TYR A 174 15.90 13.30 6.15
CA TYR A 174 15.26 14.58 6.48
C TYR A 174 15.87 15.26 7.70
N ALA A 175 16.39 14.47 8.64
CA ALA A 175 16.87 14.95 9.94
C ALA A 175 18.36 15.35 9.91
N ILE A 176 19.18 14.69 9.07
CA ILE A 176 20.63 14.82 9.10
C ILE A 176 21.12 15.42 7.77
N SER A 177 21.61 16.65 7.81
CA SER A 177 22.21 17.30 6.65
C SER A 177 23.44 16.53 6.16
N GLY A 178 23.52 16.27 4.86
CA GLY A 178 24.66 15.56 4.26
C GLY A 178 24.77 14.09 4.66
N PHE A 179 23.70 13.49 5.20
CA PHE A 179 23.66 12.10 5.68
C PHE A 179 24.38 11.10 4.74
N PHE A 180 23.99 11.06 3.46
CA PHE A 180 24.60 10.15 2.49
C PHE A 180 26.09 10.44 2.20
N GLY A 181 26.50 11.72 2.20
CA GLY A 181 27.90 12.08 1.99
C GLY A 181 28.80 11.66 3.15
N GLY A 182 28.24 11.56 4.36
CA GLY A 182 28.96 11.06 5.54
C GLY A 182 29.04 9.53 5.62
N LEU A 183 28.13 8.81 4.97
CA LEU A 183 28.09 7.34 5.01
C LEU A 183 29.17 6.64 4.17
N THR A 184 29.80 7.35 3.23
CA THR A 184 30.93 6.82 2.45
C THR A 184 32.26 6.82 3.20
N ASP A 185 32.30 7.50 4.35
CA ASP A 185 33.45 7.57 5.26
C ASP A 185 33.26 6.53 6.38
N SER A 186 34.05 5.46 6.38
CA SER A 186 33.93 4.37 7.35
C SER A 186 34.10 4.85 8.78
N GLY A 187 34.87 5.92 9.03
CA GLY A 187 35.04 6.51 10.36
C GLY A 187 33.81 7.28 10.87
N LYS A 188 32.84 7.58 9.99
CA LYS A 188 31.61 8.33 10.33
C LYS A 188 30.34 7.49 10.24
N ARG A 189 30.38 6.37 9.50
CA ARG A 189 29.22 5.51 9.24
C ARG A 189 28.48 5.09 10.52
N ASP A 190 29.20 4.51 11.48
CA ASP A 190 28.57 3.97 12.70
C ASP A 190 27.95 5.08 13.56
N GLY A 191 28.63 6.22 13.67
CA GLY A 191 28.09 7.40 14.36
C GLY A 191 26.84 7.97 13.69
N LEU A 192 26.79 7.96 12.35
CA LEU A 192 25.61 8.40 11.59
C LEU A 192 24.44 7.42 11.71
N LEU A 193 24.70 6.12 11.75
CA LEU A 193 23.66 5.09 11.98
C LEU A 193 23.11 5.18 13.41
N ALA A 194 23.97 5.39 14.41
CA ALA A 194 23.54 5.64 15.79
C ALA A 194 22.66 6.89 15.89
N MET A 195 23.07 7.99 15.23
CA MET A 195 22.28 9.21 15.18
C MET A 195 20.94 9.01 14.47
N ALA A 196 20.90 8.24 13.38
CA ALA A 196 19.67 7.88 12.69
C ALA A 196 18.70 7.11 13.60
N ALA A 197 19.22 6.17 14.40
CA ALA A 197 18.43 5.44 15.39
C ALA A 197 17.87 6.37 16.48
N ASP A 198 18.69 7.29 17.00
CA ASP A 198 18.23 8.27 18.01
C ASP A 198 17.08 9.14 17.47
N PHE A 199 17.20 9.65 16.24
CA PHE A 199 16.11 10.39 15.61
C PHE A 199 14.86 9.55 15.39
N TRP A 200 15.02 8.28 15.00
CA TRP A 200 13.90 7.37 14.82
C TRP A 200 13.08 7.19 16.10
N TYR A 201 13.73 6.94 17.24
CA TYR A 201 13.04 6.74 18.52
C TYR A 201 12.42 8.02 19.10
N GLN A 202 12.93 9.20 18.72
CA GLN A 202 12.34 10.48 19.10
C GLN A 202 11.11 10.86 18.25
N ASN A 203 10.88 10.20 17.11
CA ASN A 203 9.72 10.48 16.28
C ASN A 203 8.42 9.96 16.89
N SER A 204 7.35 10.71 16.67
CA SER A 204 6.00 10.24 16.99
C SER A 204 5.64 9.04 16.12
N GLU A 205 4.76 8.18 16.64
CA GLU A 205 4.35 6.95 15.98
C GLU A 205 3.73 7.20 14.60
N ASP A 206 2.93 8.25 14.43
CA ASP A 206 2.34 8.61 13.12
C ASP A 206 3.40 8.99 12.07
N LEU A 207 4.53 9.56 12.49
CA LEU A 207 5.65 9.87 11.59
C LEU A 207 6.47 8.61 11.27
N ARG A 208 6.65 7.71 12.23
CA ARG A 208 7.30 6.41 11.97
C ARG A 208 6.52 5.58 10.97
N PHE A 209 5.20 5.47 11.15
CA PHE A 209 4.32 4.82 10.18
C PHE A 209 4.34 5.49 8.80
N SER A 210 4.34 6.83 8.75
CA SER A 210 4.50 7.54 7.47
C SER A 210 5.79 7.17 6.72
N ASN A 211 6.90 6.97 7.43
CA ASN A 211 8.15 6.53 6.81
C ASN A 211 8.10 5.07 6.36
N ARG A 212 7.41 4.19 7.12
CA ARG A 212 7.18 2.78 6.71
C ARG A 212 6.40 2.70 5.40
N TYR A 213 5.25 3.37 5.33
CA TYR A 213 4.42 3.40 4.10
C TYR A 213 5.17 4.00 2.91
N GLN A 214 6.03 5.01 3.15
CA GLN A 214 6.91 5.54 2.10
C GLN A 214 7.85 4.45 1.56
N THR A 215 8.48 3.65 2.43
CA THR A 215 9.40 2.58 2.01
C THR A 215 8.69 1.38 1.38
N GLU A 216 7.46 1.08 1.78
CA GLU A 216 6.63 0.04 1.15
C GLU A 216 6.31 0.38 -0.31
N MET A 217 6.18 1.67 -0.64
CA MET A 217 5.96 2.12 -2.02
C MET A 217 7.20 2.03 -2.91
N TYR A 218 8.40 1.78 -2.39
CA TYR A 218 9.63 1.78 -3.22
C TYR A 218 9.60 0.75 -4.34
N GLY A 219 9.00 -0.43 -4.09
CA GLY A 219 8.80 -1.44 -5.14
C GLY A 219 7.86 -0.96 -6.24
N ILE A 220 6.78 -0.27 -5.87
CA ILE A 220 5.81 0.31 -6.82
C ILE A 220 6.46 1.43 -7.63
N TYR A 221 7.24 2.32 -7.00
CA TYR A 221 7.98 3.35 -7.73
C TYR A 221 8.99 2.78 -8.72
N ALA A 222 9.68 1.69 -8.37
CA ALA A 222 10.58 1.00 -9.29
C ALA A 222 9.84 0.42 -10.49
N ARG A 223 8.67 -0.21 -10.28
CA ARG A 223 7.82 -0.75 -11.36
C ARG A 223 7.42 0.32 -12.37
N TYR A 224 7.13 1.53 -11.90
CA TYR A 224 6.67 2.66 -12.73
C TYR A 224 7.75 3.71 -13.04
N GLU A 225 9.03 3.35 -12.92
CA GLU A 225 10.14 4.29 -13.14
C GLU A 225 10.13 4.92 -14.55
N HIS A 226 9.67 4.16 -15.54
CA HIS A 226 9.52 4.60 -16.92
C HIS A 226 8.50 5.74 -17.11
N CYS A 227 7.59 5.96 -16.16
CA CYS A 227 6.64 7.08 -16.19
C CYS A 227 7.28 8.44 -15.85
N GLY A 228 8.51 8.44 -15.36
CA GLY A 228 9.31 9.64 -15.07
C GLY A 228 9.06 10.24 -13.68
N THR A 229 10.08 10.96 -13.18
CA THR A 229 10.15 11.44 -11.80
C THR A 229 8.94 12.29 -11.38
N LYS A 230 8.43 13.17 -12.25
CA LYS A 230 7.29 14.02 -11.91
C LYS A 230 6.01 13.21 -11.62
N ALA A 231 5.78 12.11 -12.34
CA ALA A 231 4.64 11.23 -12.09
C ALA A 231 4.80 10.50 -10.74
N LEU A 232 6.01 10.02 -10.44
CA LEU A 232 6.32 9.37 -9.17
C LEU A 232 6.23 10.33 -7.98
N SER A 233 6.71 11.57 -8.10
CA SER A 233 6.58 12.60 -7.05
C SER A 233 5.11 12.91 -6.76
N ARG A 234 4.26 12.94 -7.80
CA ARG A 234 2.81 13.07 -7.61
C ARG A 234 2.22 11.87 -6.87
N MET A 235 2.65 10.64 -7.19
CA MET A 235 2.21 9.44 -6.47
C MET A 235 2.60 9.49 -4.99
N GLU A 236 3.83 9.90 -4.66
CA GLU A 236 4.26 10.07 -3.26
C GLU A 236 3.40 11.11 -2.53
N HIS A 237 3.09 12.24 -3.17
CA HIS A 237 2.22 13.24 -2.55
C HIS A 237 0.79 12.73 -2.32
N LEU A 238 0.22 11.96 -3.26
CA LEU A 238 -1.10 11.34 -3.11
C LEU A 238 -1.11 10.31 -1.97
N ARG A 239 -0.07 9.46 -1.91
CA ARG A 239 0.16 8.52 -0.81
C ARG A 239 0.24 9.22 0.54
N TRP A 240 0.97 10.32 0.61
CA TRP A 240 1.08 11.12 1.83
C TRP A 240 -0.26 11.77 2.21
N ILE A 241 -1.03 12.32 1.25
CA ILE A 241 -2.38 12.83 1.51
C ILE A 241 -3.27 11.72 2.09
N ALA A 242 -3.21 10.53 1.52
CA ALA A 242 -4.05 9.42 1.95
C ALA A 242 -3.73 8.96 3.37
N GLU A 243 -2.44 8.79 3.69
CA GLU A 243 -1.97 8.49 5.04
C GLU A 243 -2.45 9.53 6.06
N ARG A 244 -2.25 10.83 5.75
CA ARG A 244 -2.70 11.93 6.60
C ARG A 244 -4.21 11.91 6.81
N SER A 245 -4.98 11.67 5.75
CA SER A 245 -6.44 11.63 5.78
C SER A 245 -6.95 10.47 6.65
N VAL A 246 -6.34 9.28 6.52
CA VAL A 246 -6.69 8.09 7.29
C VAL A 246 -6.45 8.30 8.79
N ILE A 247 -5.34 8.94 9.18
CA ILE A 247 -5.06 9.21 10.60
C ILE A 247 -5.81 10.44 11.15
N GLY A 248 -6.64 11.10 10.33
CA GLY A 248 -7.54 12.17 10.75
C GLY A 248 -7.05 13.60 10.53
N TYR A 249 -6.02 13.82 9.69
CA TYR A 249 -5.68 15.18 9.26
C TYR A 249 -6.67 15.71 8.23
N ARG A 250 -7.04 16.98 8.41
CA ARG A 250 -7.86 17.74 7.47
C ARG A 250 -7.13 18.94 6.91
N TYR A 251 -7.53 19.37 5.73
CA TYR A 251 -7.08 20.64 5.19
C TYR A 251 -7.42 21.80 6.13
N ALA A 252 -6.44 22.68 6.38
CA ALA A 252 -6.65 24.02 6.89
C ALA A 252 -5.46 24.90 6.52
N GLU A 253 -5.66 26.22 6.42
CA GLU A 253 -4.60 27.18 6.07
C GLU A 253 -3.40 27.13 7.03
N LYS A 254 -3.65 26.82 8.31
CA LYS A 254 -2.61 26.71 9.33
C LYS A 254 -2.38 25.24 9.71
N LYS A 255 -1.12 24.82 9.62
CA LYS A 255 -0.65 23.52 10.11
C LYS A 255 -0.75 23.45 11.64
N SER A 256 -1.33 22.37 12.15
CA SER A 256 -1.32 22.02 13.57
C SER A 256 -1.31 20.52 13.75
N ARG A 257 -0.31 19.99 14.47
CA ARG A 257 -0.28 18.56 14.82
C ARG A 257 -1.36 18.21 15.84
N VAL A 258 -1.62 19.10 16.80
CA VAL A 258 -2.61 18.89 17.87
C VAL A 258 -4.03 18.80 17.30
N TYR A 259 -4.39 19.69 16.38
CA TYR A 259 -5.72 19.71 15.77
C TYR A 259 -5.81 18.88 14.49
N LYS A 260 -4.73 18.19 14.12
CA LYS A 260 -4.55 17.44 12.88
C LYS A 260 -5.01 18.27 11.66
N THR A 261 -4.36 19.42 11.47
CA THR A 261 -4.58 20.27 10.31
C THR A 261 -3.30 20.44 9.51
N HIS A 262 -3.41 20.47 8.19
CA HIS A 262 -2.27 20.69 7.30
C HIS A 262 -2.66 21.46 6.04
N ASN A 263 -1.86 22.45 5.67
CA ASN A 263 -2.12 23.35 4.54
C ASN A 263 -1.71 22.79 3.17
N LEU A 264 -0.93 21.70 3.17
CA LEU A 264 -0.49 21.00 1.96
C LEU A 264 -1.39 19.83 1.55
N LEU A 265 -2.55 19.63 2.20
CA LEU A 265 -3.57 18.66 1.75
C LEU A 265 -4.34 19.23 0.55
N ILE A 266 -3.61 19.50 -0.53
CA ILE A 266 -4.08 20.10 -1.78
C ILE A 266 -3.47 19.36 -2.98
N PRO A 267 -4.04 19.49 -4.19
CA PRO A 267 -3.49 18.86 -5.38
C PRO A 267 -2.00 19.17 -5.61
N PHE A 268 -1.24 18.19 -6.10
CA PHE A 268 0.21 18.28 -6.32
C PHE A 268 0.61 19.49 -7.19
N ASN A 269 -0.16 19.78 -8.23
CA ASN A 269 0.09 20.92 -9.13
C ASN A 269 -0.18 22.30 -8.50
N ARG A 270 -0.76 22.35 -7.29
CA ARG A 270 -0.98 23.59 -6.51
C ARG A 270 0.01 23.74 -5.36
N LEU A 271 0.93 22.79 -5.19
CA LEU A 271 1.97 22.91 -4.18
C LEU A 271 2.95 24.03 -4.51
N PRO A 272 3.50 24.71 -3.50
CA PRO A 272 4.71 25.52 -3.70
C PRO A 272 5.85 24.63 -4.21
N GLU A 273 6.68 25.17 -5.11
CA GLU A 273 7.80 24.44 -5.73
C GLU A 273 8.72 23.76 -4.70
N LYS A 274 9.02 24.46 -3.60
CA LYS A 274 9.84 23.93 -2.49
C LYS A 274 9.26 22.66 -1.84
N GLU A 275 7.94 22.48 -1.88
CA GLU A 275 7.28 21.30 -1.32
C GLU A 275 7.30 20.16 -2.34
N MET A 276 7.09 20.45 -3.62
CA MET A 276 7.22 19.46 -4.71
C MET A 276 8.63 18.85 -4.80
N ILE A 277 9.66 19.65 -4.48
CA ILE A 277 11.04 19.16 -4.42
C ILE A 277 11.20 18.05 -3.38
N LYS A 278 10.45 18.10 -2.26
CA LYS A 278 10.56 17.06 -1.22
C LYS A 278 10.08 15.71 -1.72
N ASP A 279 8.97 15.67 -2.45
CA ASP A 279 8.47 14.44 -3.05
C ASP A 279 9.46 13.89 -4.07
N THR A 280 10.07 14.76 -4.89
CA THR A 280 11.15 14.37 -5.81
C THR A 280 12.36 13.80 -5.08
N LEU A 281 12.76 14.39 -3.95
CA LEU A 281 13.84 13.87 -3.11
C LEU A 281 13.53 12.48 -2.56
N VAL A 282 12.27 12.17 -2.19
CA VAL A 282 11.87 10.80 -1.82
C VAL A 282 12.17 9.83 -2.94
N ILE A 283 11.73 10.17 -4.15
CA ILE A 283 11.93 9.33 -5.34
C ILE A 283 13.42 9.14 -5.60
N ASP A 284 14.23 10.18 -5.58
CA ASP A 284 15.67 10.08 -5.89
C ASP A 284 16.47 9.36 -4.79
N MET A 285 16.11 9.56 -3.52
CA MET A 285 16.82 8.94 -2.40
C MET A 285 16.50 7.46 -2.23
N ARG A 286 15.39 6.97 -2.77
CA ARG A 286 15.00 5.54 -2.69
C ARG A 286 16.15 4.62 -3.14
N ILE A 287 16.83 4.96 -4.24
CA ILE A 287 17.91 4.14 -4.82
C ILE A 287 19.08 4.05 -3.83
N LYS A 288 19.45 5.18 -3.22
CA LYS A 288 20.54 5.24 -2.24
C LYS A 288 20.20 4.47 -0.96
N ILE A 289 18.96 4.56 -0.50
CA ILE A 289 18.49 3.82 0.68
C ILE A 289 18.52 2.32 0.40
N LEU A 290 17.99 1.88 -0.74
CA LEU A 290 18.00 0.47 -1.14
C LEU A 290 19.43 -0.08 -1.28
N ASP A 291 20.35 0.67 -1.89
CA ASP A 291 21.75 0.30 -1.99
C ASP A 291 22.43 0.23 -0.61
N LEU A 292 22.13 1.18 0.28
CA LEU A 292 22.66 1.17 1.64
C LEU A 292 22.14 -0.03 2.45
N CYS A 293 20.84 -0.35 2.37
CA CYS A 293 20.30 -1.54 3.03
C CYS A 293 20.97 -2.83 2.53
N LYS A 294 21.26 -2.94 1.22
CA LYS A 294 22.03 -4.07 0.67
C LYS A 294 23.46 -4.14 1.22
N LYS A 295 24.10 -2.99 1.46
CA LYS A 295 25.46 -2.89 2.03
C LYS A 295 25.53 -3.05 3.54
N ILE A 296 24.40 -2.85 4.24
CA ILE A 296 24.27 -3.14 5.67
C ILE A 296 23.97 -4.64 5.86
N ASN A 297 23.26 -5.27 4.90
CA ASN A 297 23.01 -6.71 4.89
C ASN A 297 24.06 -7.51 4.11
N LEU A 298 25.20 -7.72 4.75
CA LEU A 298 25.94 -8.98 4.81
C LEU A 298 26.76 -8.88 6.12
N THR A 299 26.48 -9.80 7.06
CA THR A 299 27.29 -10.16 8.26
C THR A 299 27.25 -9.38 9.58
N ASP A 300 26.75 -8.15 9.74
CA ASP A 300 27.02 -7.38 10.99
C ASP A 300 25.83 -7.06 11.93
N LEU A 301 24.70 -7.78 11.85
CA LEU A 301 23.58 -7.62 12.81
C LEU A 301 22.93 -8.96 13.25
N MET A 302 23.67 -10.06 13.17
CA MET A 302 23.36 -11.33 13.86
C MET A 302 24.42 -11.62 14.94
#